data_AF-A0A924VAC7-F1
#
_entry.id   AF-A0A924VAC7-F1
#
_cell.length_a   1.000
_cell.length_b   1.000
_cell.length_c   1.000
_cell.angle_alpha   90.00
_cell.angle_beta   90.00
_cell.angle_gamma   90.00
#
_symmetry.space_group_name_H-M   'P 1'
#
loop_
_entity.id
_entity.type
_entity.pdbx_description
1 polymer ?
#
loop_
_entity_poly.entity_id
_entity_poly.type
_entity_poly.pdbx_seq_one_letter_code
_entity_poly.pdbx_strand_id
1 'polypeptide(L)'
;MLTWKDIEKFVSHNNPPADQRVVNTEEQWRKLLPNDVYEVTRNAGTERPFSSPMCSHFEPGIYACACCDTLLFDATEKFDSGTGWPSFTQPVKQNNVAYFSDDSLSHMRVEITCNTCDAHLGHVFPDGPAPSKLRYCVNALSLKRVT
;
A
#
# COMPACT_ATOMS: atom_id res chain seq x y z
N MET A 1 5.41 4.22 15.77
CA MET A 1 5.17 5.06 14.59
C MET A 1 6.43 5.07 13.75
N LEU A 2 6.31 4.77 12.47
CA LEU A 2 7.37 4.80 11.47
C LEU A 2 7.64 6.23 11.00
N THR A 3 8.90 6.50 10.70
CA THR A 3 9.42 7.74 10.11
C THR A 3 10.10 7.46 8.78
N TRP A 4 10.42 8.50 8.00
CA TRP A 4 11.16 8.33 6.75
C TRP A 4 12.50 7.61 6.92
N LYS A 5 13.21 7.88 8.04
CA LYS A 5 14.48 7.20 8.35
C LYS A 5 14.30 5.68 8.54
N ASP A 6 13.16 5.26 9.08
CA ASP A 6 12.86 3.83 9.22
C ASP A 6 12.62 3.19 7.85
N ILE A 7 11.92 3.91 6.95
CA ILE A 7 11.69 3.46 5.57
C ILE A 7 13.02 3.31 4.82
N GLU A 8 13.90 4.31 4.88
CA GLU A 8 15.24 4.27 4.29
C GLU A 8 16.04 3.07 4.81
N LYS A 9 15.92 2.76 6.11
CA LYS A 9 16.57 1.58 6.71
C LYS A 9 16.01 0.27 6.15
N PHE A 10 14.70 0.14 6.01
CA PHE A 10 14.09 -1.08 5.45
C PHE A 10 14.46 -1.30 3.99
N VAL A 11 14.51 -0.24 3.19
CA VAL A 11 14.92 -0.31 1.77
C VAL A 11 16.39 -0.71 1.63
N SER A 12 17.28 -0.16 2.47
CA SER A 12 18.73 -0.40 2.37
C SER A 12 19.24 -1.69 3.01
N HIS A 13 18.49 -2.26 3.96
CA HIS A 13 18.92 -3.45 4.70
C HIS A 13 18.02 -4.64 4.41
N ASN A 14 16.86 -4.70 5.07
CA ASN A 14 15.85 -5.73 4.90
C ASN A 14 14.52 -5.24 5.48
N ASN A 15 13.44 -5.68 4.85
CA ASN A 15 12.09 -5.51 5.38
C ASN A 15 11.89 -6.35 6.65
N PRO A 16 11.07 -5.88 7.60
CA PRO A 16 10.67 -6.73 8.73
C PRO A 16 9.95 -7.98 8.21
N PRO A 17 10.21 -9.18 8.77
CA PRO A 17 9.58 -10.40 8.31
C PRO A 17 8.07 -10.35 8.55
N ALA A 18 7.29 -10.79 7.56
CA ALA A 18 5.85 -10.96 7.74
C ALA A 18 5.53 -12.09 8.73
N ASP A 19 4.44 -11.97 9.47
CA ASP A 19 3.99 -13.02 10.39
C ASP A 19 3.61 -14.31 9.64
N GLN A 20 3.15 -14.17 8.40
CA GLN A 20 2.75 -15.26 7.53
C GLN A 20 2.94 -14.87 6.06
N ARG A 21 2.95 -15.88 5.19
CA ARG A 21 3.13 -15.74 3.75
C ARG A 21 2.02 -16.48 2.99
N VAL A 22 1.43 -15.80 2.01
CA VAL A 22 0.47 -16.36 1.06
C VAL A 22 1.15 -16.39 -0.30
N VAL A 23 1.38 -17.59 -0.82
CA VAL A 23 2.07 -17.81 -2.08
C VAL A 23 1.14 -18.55 -3.02
N ASN A 24 0.83 -17.94 -4.16
CA ASN A 24 0.08 -18.53 -5.25
C ASN A 24 0.83 -18.26 -6.57
N THR A 25 0.60 -19.10 -7.57
CA THR A 25 1.11 -18.87 -8.93
C THR A 25 0.35 -17.73 -9.62
N GLU A 26 0.92 -17.20 -10.70
CA GLU A 26 0.25 -16.18 -11.52
C GLU A 26 -1.12 -16.66 -12.02
N GLU A 27 -1.25 -17.92 -12.46
CA GLU A 27 -2.51 -18.48 -12.94
C GLU A 27 -3.56 -18.59 -11.84
N GLN A 28 -3.13 -18.88 -10.61
CA GLN A 28 -4.02 -18.89 -9.45
C GLN A 28 -4.50 -17.48 -9.13
N TRP A 29 -3.60 -16.49 -9.11
CA TRP A 29 -3.98 -15.09 -8.91
C TRP A 29 -4.91 -14.57 -9.99
N ARG A 30 -4.68 -14.89 -11.28
CA ARG A 30 -5.56 -14.51 -12.39
C ARG A 30 -6.97 -15.08 -12.27
N LYS A 31 -7.13 -16.23 -11.61
CA LYS A 31 -8.44 -16.84 -11.35
C LYS A 31 -9.16 -16.27 -10.14
N LEU A 32 -8.40 -15.83 -9.13
CA LEU A 32 -8.92 -15.32 -7.86
C LEU A 32 -9.29 -13.83 -7.92
N LEU A 33 -8.54 -13.04 -8.71
CA LEU A 33 -8.64 -11.59 -8.72
C LEU A 33 -9.43 -11.10 -9.95
N PRO A 34 -10.26 -10.06 -9.79
CA PRO A 34 -10.71 -9.25 -10.92
C PRO A 34 -9.53 -8.74 -11.74
N ASN A 35 -9.73 -8.55 -13.05
CA ASN A 35 -8.64 -8.22 -13.97
C ASN A 35 -7.94 -6.90 -13.61
N ASP A 36 -8.69 -5.87 -13.24
CA ASP A 36 -8.16 -4.57 -12.80
C ASP A 36 -7.34 -4.68 -11.51
N VAL A 37 -7.83 -5.43 -10.53
CA VAL A 37 -7.09 -5.73 -9.29
C VAL A 37 -5.81 -6.50 -9.60
N TYR A 38 -5.87 -7.49 -10.51
CA TYR A 38 -4.68 -8.25 -10.93
C TYR A 38 -3.63 -7.34 -11.56
N GLU A 39 -4.03 -6.49 -12.51
CA GLU A 39 -3.10 -5.58 -13.19
C GLU A 39 -2.41 -4.62 -12.21
N VAL A 40 -3.14 -4.05 -11.25
CA VAL A 40 -2.54 -3.19 -10.23
C VAL A 40 -1.64 -3.99 -9.29
N THR A 41 -2.15 -5.09 -8.71
CA THR A 41 -1.48 -5.78 -7.59
C THR A 41 -0.39 -6.75 -8.00
N ARG A 42 -0.41 -7.28 -9.23
CA ARG A 42 0.54 -8.31 -9.71
C ARG A 42 1.48 -7.82 -10.80
N ASN A 43 1.04 -6.86 -11.61
CA ASN A 43 1.88 -6.26 -12.66
C ASN A 43 2.38 -4.86 -12.28
N ALA A 44 2.27 -4.47 -11.00
CA ALA A 44 2.63 -3.14 -10.49
C ALA A 44 2.00 -1.99 -11.28
N GLY A 45 0.77 -2.18 -11.75
CA GLY A 45 -0.01 -1.14 -12.41
C GLY A 45 -0.40 -0.02 -11.45
N THR A 46 -0.71 1.15 -11.99
CA THR A 46 -1.25 2.28 -11.22
C THR A 46 -2.61 2.67 -11.78
N GLU A 47 -3.62 2.71 -10.91
CA GLU A 47 -4.96 3.15 -11.30
C GLU A 47 -4.98 4.64 -11.63
N ARG A 48 -5.95 5.10 -12.44
CA ARG A 48 -6.07 6.53 -12.76
C ARG A 48 -6.39 7.35 -11.49
N PRO A 49 -5.84 8.57 -11.36
CA PRO A 49 -6.17 9.43 -10.22
C PRO A 49 -7.68 9.74 -10.19
N PHE A 50 -8.24 9.83 -8.98
CA PHE A 50 -9.65 10.09 -8.71
C PHE A 50 -10.62 9.07 -9.32
N SER A 51 -10.13 7.89 -9.71
CA SER A 51 -10.97 6.83 -10.30
C SER A 51 -11.82 6.08 -9.28
N SER A 52 -11.45 6.14 -7.99
CA SER A 52 -12.15 5.46 -6.91
C SER A 52 -12.77 6.44 -5.92
N PRO A 53 -13.99 6.19 -5.44
CA PRO A 53 -14.59 7.00 -4.38
C PRO A 53 -13.82 6.86 -3.05
N MET A 54 -12.97 5.84 -2.88
CA MET A 54 -12.12 5.67 -1.68
C MET A 54 -11.16 6.85 -1.47
N CYS A 55 -10.90 7.67 -2.49
CA CYS A 55 -10.10 8.88 -2.34
C CYS A 55 -10.71 9.84 -1.31
N SER A 56 -12.03 10.05 -1.38
CA SER A 56 -12.76 11.03 -0.55
C SER A 56 -13.62 10.41 0.56
N HIS A 57 -13.67 9.08 0.67
CA HIS A 57 -14.33 8.41 1.80
C HIS A 57 -13.44 8.36 3.04
N PHE A 58 -13.92 8.95 4.15
CA PHE A 58 -13.25 8.99 5.46
C PHE A 58 -14.08 8.34 6.57
N GLU A 59 -15.01 7.45 6.20
CA GLU A 59 -15.77 6.69 7.18
C GLU A 59 -14.84 5.75 7.99
N PRO A 60 -15.15 5.49 9.27
CA PRO A 60 -14.43 4.49 10.04
C PRO A 60 -14.39 3.12 9.35
N GLY A 61 -13.31 2.38 9.57
CA GLY A 61 -13.11 1.03 9.05
C GLY A 61 -11.63 0.71 8.85
N ILE A 62 -11.35 -0.56 8.58
CA ILE A 62 -9.99 -1.05 8.33
C ILE A 62 -9.86 -1.40 6.85
N TYR A 63 -8.75 -1.06 6.22
CA TYR A 63 -8.44 -1.41 4.84
C TYR A 63 -7.53 -2.64 4.82
N ALA A 64 -8.01 -3.71 4.21
CA ALA A 64 -7.26 -4.93 3.99
C ALA A 64 -6.73 -5.01 2.56
N CYS A 65 -5.71 -5.84 2.36
CA CYS A 65 -5.21 -6.21 1.04
C CYS A 65 -6.34 -6.85 0.22
N ALA A 66 -6.57 -6.35 -0.99
CA ALA A 66 -7.57 -6.92 -1.90
C ALA A 66 -7.27 -8.37 -2.32
N CYS A 67 -6.03 -8.85 -2.16
CA CYS A 67 -5.62 -10.18 -2.58
C CYS A 67 -5.64 -11.25 -1.48
N CYS A 68 -5.20 -10.90 -0.27
CA CYS A 68 -4.95 -11.89 0.80
C CYS A 68 -5.57 -11.53 2.14
N ASP A 69 -6.33 -10.44 2.20
CA ASP A 69 -7.13 -10.03 3.35
C ASP A 69 -6.34 -9.58 4.58
N THR A 70 -5.00 -9.53 4.50
CA THR A 70 -4.15 -8.91 5.53
C THR A 70 -4.59 -7.47 5.76
N LEU A 71 -4.84 -7.10 7.01
CA LEU A 71 -5.16 -5.71 7.40
C LEU A 71 -3.93 -4.82 7.15
N LEU A 72 -4.09 -3.73 6.41
CA LEU A 72 -2.98 -2.87 6.00
C LEU A 72 -3.04 -1.48 6.63
N PHE A 73 -4.20 -0.82 6.58
CA PHE A 73 -4.36 0.56 7.03
C PHE A 73 -5.65 0.75 7.83
N ASP A 74 -5.66 1.72 8.75
CA ASP A 74 -6.85 2.13 9.48
C ASP A 74 -7.36 3.47 8.91
N ALA A 75 -8.67 3.65 8.83
CA ALA A 75 -9.28 4.93 8.47
C ALA A 75 -8.86 6.08 9.40
N THR A 76 -8.50 5.83 10.66
CA THR A 76 -7.99 6.87 11.56
C THR A 76 -6.67 7.48 11.11
N GLU A 77 -5.90 6.75 10.30
CA GLU A 77 -4.64 7.21 9.71
C GLU A 77 -4.85 7.78 8.29
N LYS A 78 -6.08 7.76 7.77
CA LYS A 78 -6.40 8.26 6.43
C LYS A 78 -6.54 9.77 6.44
N PHE A 79 -6.00 10.44 5.43
CA PHE A 79 -6.13 11.89 5.26
C PHE A 79 -6.31 12.29 3.79
N ASP A 80 -6.84 13.49 3.56
CA ASP A 80 -6.93 14.05 2.21
C ASP A 80 -5.60 14.68 1.82
N SER A 81 -4.93 14.07 0.84
CA SER A 81 -3.68 14.57 0.29
C SER A 81 -3.88 15.36 -1.01
N GLY A 82 -5.09 15.36 -1.60
CA GLY A 82 -5.37 15.92 -2.91
C GLY A 82 -4.70 15.20 -4.09
N THR A 83 -4.06 14.04 -3.88
CA THR A 83 -3.28 13.37 -4.93
C THR A 83 -4.14 12.58 -5.93
N GLY A 84 -5.36 12.23 -5.54
CA GLY A 84 -6.24 11.37 -6.33
C GLY A 84 -6.12 9.87 -6.02
N TRP A 85 -5.44 9.50 -4.93
CA TRP A 85 -5.42 8.13 -4.39
C TRP A 85 -5.58 8.15 -2.87
N PRO A 86 -6.15 7.08 -2.27
CA PRO A 86 -6.13 6.88 -0.81
C PRO A 86 -4.75 7.14 -0.21
N SER A 87 -4.73 7.98 0.84
CA SER A 87 -3.50 8.40 1.51
C SER A 87 -3.58 8.14 3.01
N PHE A 88 -2.57 7.47 3.54
CA PHE A 88 -2.47 7.12 4.96
C PHE A 88 -1.15 7.59 5.58
N THR A 89 -1.14 7.82 6.88
CA THR A 89 0.07 8.21 7.63
C THR A 89 0.88 7.03 8.13
N GLN A 90 0.24 5.89 8.43
CA GLN A 90 0.85 4.69 9.00
C GLN A 90 0.13 3.40 8.58
N PRO A 91 0.83 2.26 8.47
CA PRO A 91 0.18 0.95 8.42
C PRO A 91 -0.32 0.54 9.81
N VAL A 92 -1.30 -0.36 9.88
CA VAL A 92 -1.82 -0.91 11.15
C VAL A 92 -0.76 -1.69 11.93
N LYS A 93 0.23 -2.26 11.21
CA LYS A 93 1.36 -2.98 11.78
C LYS A 93 2.59 -2.80 10.90
N GLN A 94 3.74 -2.57 11.54
CA GLN A 94 5.02 -2.29 10.86
C GLN A 94 5.43 -3.35 9.83
N ASN A 95 5.11 -4.63 10.07
CA ASN A 95 5.52 -5.73 9.19
C ASN A 95 4.41 -6.21 8.22
N ASN A 96 3.32 -5.47 8.07
CA ASN A 96 2.28 -5.79 7.08
C ASN A 96 2.57 -5.19 5.70
N VAL A 97 3.45 -4.19 5.63
CA VAL A 97 3.90 -3.53 4.40
C VAL A 97 5.41 -3.72 4.24
N ALA A 98 5.84 -4.05 3.04
CA ALA A 98 7.24 -4.10 2.63
C ALA A 98 7.58 -2.91 1.73
N TYR A 99 8.85 -2.51 1.74
CA TYR A 99 9.37 -1.29 1.13
C TYR A 99 10.52 -1.64 0.19
N PHE A 100 10.46 -1.13 -1.04
CA PHE A 100 11.47 -1.38 -2.08
C PHE A 100 11.83 -0.09 -2.79
N SER A 101 13.10 0.07 -3.17
CA SER A 101 13.51 1.20 -4.00
C SER A 101 12.91 1.09 -5.39
N ASP A 102 12.32 2.17 -5.88
CA ASP A 102 11.80 2.28 -7.24
C ASP A 102 12.49 3.45 -7.96
N ASP A 103 13.29 3.11 -8.97
CA ASP A 103 14.08 4.00 -9.83
C ASP A 103 13.50 4.14 -11.24
N SER A 104 12.28 3.68 -11.48
CA SER A 104 11.61 3.75 -12.79
C SER A 104 11.33 5.17 -13.29
N LEU A 105 11.41 6.18 -12.41
CA LEU A 105 11.26 7.61 -12.72
C LEU A 105 12.46 8.41 -12.23
N SER A 106 12.57 9.67 -12.69
CA SER A 106 13.68 10.58 -12.38
C SER A 106 13.82 10.97 -10.90
N HIS A 107 12.86 10.60 -10.06
CA HIS A 107 12.86 10.84 -8.63
C HIS A 107 12.80 9.50 -7.90
N MET A 108 13.62 9.33 -6.86
CA MET A 108 13.61 8.13 -6.03
C MET A 108 12.25 7.99 -5.34
N ARG A 109 11.57 6.88 -5.58
CA ARG A 109 10.34 6.51 -4.88
C ARG A 109 10.60 5.24 -4.07
N VAL A 110 9.76 5.02 -3.06
CA VAL A 110 9.75 3.75 -2.33
C VAL A 110 8.42 3.07 -2.62
N GLU A 111 8.48 1.99 -3.39
CA GLU A 111 7.35 1.11 -3.62
C GLU A 111 6.95 0.45 -2.30
N ILE A 112 5.64 0.34 -2.08
CA ILE A 112 5.06 -0.43 -0.99
C ILE A 112 4.27 -1.62 -1.53
N THR A 113 4.51 -2.79 -0.94
CA THR A 113 3.77 -4.02 -1.24
C THR A 113 3.20 -4.64 0.04
N CYS A 114 2.17 -5.47 -0.10
CA CYS A 114 1.67 -6.29 1.00
C CYS A 114 2.72 -7.34 1.37
N ASN A 115 3.28 -7.23 2.57
CA ASN A 115 4.37 -8.10 3.02
C ASN A 115 3.92 -9.56 3.21
N THR A 116 2.61 -9.85 3.19
CA THR A 116 2.08 -11.22 3.26
C THR A 116 2.04 -11.92 1.90
N CYS A 117 1.71 -11.21 0.81
CA CYS A 117 1.43 -11.85 -0.48
C CYS A 117 2.08 -11.17 -1.69
N ASP A 118 2.93 -10.16 -1.48
CA ASP A 118 3.63 -9.38 -2.50
C ASP A 118 2.72 -8.59 -3.45
N ALA A 119 1.47 -8.33 -3.06
CA ALA A 119 0.59 -7.48 -3.85
C ALA A 119 1.13 -6.04 -3.85
N HIS A 120 1.35 -5.46 -5.03
CA HIS A 120 1.67 -4.05 -5.19
C HIS A 120 0.54 -3.19 -4.60
N LEU A 121 0.92 -2.21 -3.77
CA LEU A 121 -0.02 -1.29 -3.13
C LEU A 121 0.11 0.11 -3.72
N GLY A 122 1.34 0.60 -3.91
CA GLY A 122 1.61 1.97 -4.36
C GLY A 122 2.98 2.43 -3.89
N HIS A 123 3.07 3.65 -3.35
CA HIS A 123 4.34 4.23 -2.89
C HIS A 123 4.21 4.96 -1.54
N VAL A 124 5.33 5.12 -0.83
CA VAL A 124 5.44 5.97 0.37
C VAL A 124 6.37 7.15 0.13
N PHE A 125 5.99 8.33 0.65
CA PHE A 125 6.70 9.59 0.48
C PHE A 125 6.92 10.33 1.83
N PRO A 126 7.97 11.17 1.96
CA PRO A 126 8.28 11.95 3.17
C PRO A 126 7.57 13.31 3.24
N ASP A 127 6.41 13.46 2.59
CA ASP A 127 5.65 14.71 2.47
C ASP A 127 4.24 14.64 3.10
N GLY A 128 4.04 13.68 4.00
CA GLY A 128 2.79 13.55 4.76
C GLY A 128 2.65 14.57 5.89
N PRO A 129 1.51 14.57 6.59
CA PRO A 129 1.27 15.43 7.74
C PRO A 129 2.11 15.00 8.95
N ALA A 130 2.27 15.91 9.91
CA ALA A 130 2.81 15.57 11.22
C ALA A 130 1.90 14.56 11.94
N PRO A 131 2.45 13.69 12.81
CA PRO A 131 3.83 13.68 13.29
C PRO A 131 4.80 12.79 12.49
N SER A 132 4.32 11.82 11.70
CA SER A 132 5.20 10.90 10.95
C SER A 132 5.87 11.55 9.75
N LYS A 133 5.19 12.52 9.13
CA LYS A 133 5.50 13.08 7.80
C LYS A 133 5.52 12.05 6.68
N LEU A 134 4.93 10.88 6.91
CA LEU A 134 4.80 9.84 5.90
C LEU A 134 3.45 9.94 5.20
N ARG A 135 3.48 9.76 3.88
CA ARG A 135 2.29 9.59 3.05
C ARG A 135 2.39 8.29 2.29
N TYR A 136 1.62 7.30 2.73
CA TYR A 136 1.37 6.06 2.00
C TYR A 136 0.30 6.34 0.96
N CYS A 137 0.71 6.50 -0.30
CA CYS A 137 -0.15 6.73 -1.44
C CYS A 137 -0.48 5.39 -2.08
N VAL A 138 -1.70 4.91 -1.88
CA VAL A 138 -2.08 3.52 -2.16
C VAL A 138 -3.16 3.49 -3.24
N ASN A 139 -3.03 2.59 -4.22
CA ASN A 139 -4.09 2.31 -5.18
C ASN A 139 -5.33 1.79 -4.44
N ALA A 140 -6.50 2.35 -4.71
CA ALA A 140 -7.75 1.88 -4.15
C ALA A 140 -8.06 0.44 -4.57
N LEU A 141 -7.74 0.06 -5.82
CA LEU A 141 -7.87 -1.33 -6.31
C LEU A 141 -7.02 -2.35 -5.54
N SER A 142 -5.95 -1.92 -4.84
CA SER A 142 -5.15 -2.79 -3.98
C SER A 142 -5.76 -3.02 -2.59
N LEU A 143 -6.83 -2.29 -2.27
CA LEU A 143 -7.46 -2.28 -0.95
C LEU A 143 -8.92 -2.75 -1.01
N LYS A 144 -9.38 -3.34 0.08
CA LYS A 144 -10.79 -3.55 0.37
C LYS A 144 -11.10 -3.06 1.78
N ARG A 145 -12.22 -2.35 1.96
CA ARG A 145 -12.66 -1.95 3.29
C ARG A 145 -13.31 -3.14 4.01
N VAL A 146 -12.91 -3.36 5.25
CA VAL A 146 -13.48 -4.33 6.19
C VAL A 146 -14.15 -3.51 7.30
N THR A 147 -15.40 -3.81 7.60
CA THR A 147 -16.19 -3.17 8.67
C THR A 147 -15.62 -3.45 10.04
#